data_AF-A0A9Q2P2H7-F1
#
_entry.id   AF-A0A9Q2P2H7-F1
#
_cell.length_a   1.000
_cell.length_b   1.000
_cell.length_c   1.000
_cell.angle_alpha   90.00
_cell.angle_beta   90.00
_cell.angle_gamma   90.00
#
_symmetry.space_group_name_H-M   'P 1'
#
loop_
_entity.id
_entity.type
_entity.pdbx_description
1 polymer ?
#
loop_
_entity_poly.entity_id
_entity_poly.type
_entity_poly.pdbx_seq_one_letter_code
_entity_poly.pdbx_strand_id
1 'polypeptide(L)'
;MAKTPNQPLYFEGRLLYGQTESEITPLGTYTDDFDTKRWLTQLRATGDYMVQDTTLMPLLDFTYTEDQQQTYIDSLGNTIPNQTVDLMQWSIGMDFKTPIVEAGSLELVGGLSGIYSSSNGATAAPEFENWRGRTHLGLDYAGTHTTFRLGTFYDGLGSDYESYGANLTLDIRF
;
A
#
# COMPACT_ATOMS: atom_id res chain seq x y z
N MET A 1 16.63 5.11 -0.05
CA MET A 1 16.49 5.42 -1.48
C MET A 1 17.88 5.57 -2.10
N ALA A 2 18.24 4.69 -3.03
CA ALA A 2 19.49 4.78 -3.79
C ALA A 2 19.20 5.27 -5.22
N LYS A 3 20.02 6.19 -5.74
CA LYS A 3 19.91 6.76 -7.08
C LYS A 3 21.02 6.24 -7.97
N THR A 4 20.74 5.87 -9.22
CA THR A 4 21.80 5.47 -10.17
C THR A 4 22.54 6.70 -10.71
N PRO A 5 23.86 6.62 -10.99
CA PRO A 5 24.68 7.80 -11.29
C PRO A 5 24.28 8.60 -12.53
N ASN A 6 23.60 7.98 -13.51
CA ASN A 6 23.32 8.59 -14.83
C ASN A 6 21.88 8.41 -15.32
N GLN A 7 20.99 7.87 -14.50
CA GLN A 7 19.58 7.70 -14.85
C GLN A 7 18.72 8.18 -13.69
N PRO A 8 17.55 8.77 -13.96
CA PRO A 8 16.62 9.19 -12.92
C PRO A 8 15.90 7.95 -12.36
N LEU A 9 16.63 6.90 -11.97
CA LEU A 9 16.10 5.64 -11.45
C LEU A 9 16.42 5.55 -9.97
N TYR A 10 15.41 5.20 -9.18
CA TYR A 10 15.45 5.16 -7.75
C TYR A 10 14.98 3.80 -7.24
N PHE A 11 15.71 3.29 -6.26
CA PHE A 11 15.39 2.03 -5.60
C PHE A 11 15.18 2.23 -4.10
N GLU A 12 14.16 1.59 -3.56
CA GLU A 12 13.86 1.51 -2.13
C GLU A 12 13.69 0.05 -1.73
N GLY A 13 14.30 -0.31 -0.60
CA GLY A 13 14.05 -1.57 0.09
C GLY A 13 13.64 -1.28 1.52
N ARG A 14 12.64 -1.99 2.02
CA ARG A 14 12.14 -1.86 3.39
C ARG A 14 11.90 -3.24 3.99
N LEU A 15 12.30 -3.40 5.25
CA LEU A 15 12.01 -4.57 6.06
C LEU A 15 11.49 -4.08 7.41
N LEU A 16 10.29 -4.52 7.77
CA LEU A 16 9.64 -4.19 9.04
C LEU A 16 9.28 -5.48 9.77
N TYR A 17 9.36 -5.42 11.09
CA TYR A 17 8.93 -6.46 12.01
C TYR A 17 8.10 -5.83 13.13
N GLY A 18 6.99 -6.45 13.50
CA GLY A 18 6.11 -5.97 14.56
C GLY A 18 5.29 -7.07 15.23
N GLN A 19 4.66 -6.73 16.35
CA GLN A 19 3.73 -7.58 17.09
C GLN A 19 2.40 -6.84 17.21
N THR A 20 1.29 -7.57 17.16
CA THR A 20 -0.06 -7.04 17.37
C THR A 20 -0.78 -7.90 18.41
N GLU A 21 -1.50 -7.26 19.32
CA GLU A 21 -2.46 -7.89 20.22
C GLU A 21 -3.85 -7.64 19.65
N SER A 22 -4.68 -8.67 19.53
CA SER A 22 -6.02 -8.57 18.92
C SER A 22 -7.05 -9.33 19.73
N GLU A 23 -8.25 -8.78 19.77
CA GLU A 23 -9.41 -9.35 20.48
C GLU A 23 -10.44 -9.79 19.43
N ILE A 24 -10.91 -11.03 19.51
CA ILE A 24 -11.94 -11.57 18.61
C ILE A 24 -13.13 -12.08 19.39
N THR A 25 -14.32 -11.82 18.86
CA THR A 25 -15.58 -12.29 19.44
C THR A 25 -16.39 -13.03 18.36
N PRO A 26 -16.05 -14.31 18.05
CA PRO A 26 -16.55 -14.98 16.84
C PRO A 26 -18.07 -15.15 16.78
N LEU A 27 -18.71 -15.37 17.93
CA LEU A 27 -20.14 -15.65 18.05
C LEU A 27 -20.89 -14.63 18.93
N GLY A 28 -20.23 -13.59 19.42
CA GLY A 28 -20.80 -12.64 20.40
C GLY A 28 -20.98 -13.20 21.81
N THR A 29 -20.58 -14.45 22.06
CA THR A 29 -20.83 -15.18 23.32
C THR A 29 -19.58 -15.33 24.19
N TYR A 30 -18.41 -15.14 23.61
CA TYR A 30 -17.12 -15.18 24.27
C TYR A 30 -16.12 -14.36 23.47
N THR A 31 -15.06 -13.95 24.16
CA THR A 31 -14.03 -13.08 23.62
C THR A 31 -12.67 -13.69 23.92
N ASP A 32 -11.85 -13.79 22.88
CA ASP A 32 -10.51 -14.36 22.94
C ASP A 32 -9.47 -13.31 22.57
N ASP A 33 -8.35 -13.31 23.29
CA ASP A 33 -7.17 -12.51 23.01
C ASP A 33 -6.12 -13.36 22.31
N PHE A 34 -5.52 -12.82 21.24
CA PHE A 34 -4.43 -13.50 20.55
C PHE A 34 -3.35 -12.53 20.08
N ASP A 35 -2.12 -13.04 20.09
CA ASP A 35 -0.94 -12.33 19.63
C ASP A 35 -0.57 -12.75 18.22
N THR A 36 -0.15 -11.78 17.41
CA THR A 36 0.44 -12.03 16.10
C THR A 36 1.79 -11.36 15.93
N LYS A 37 2.66 -11.99 15.13
CA LYS A 37 3.94 -11.43 14.70
C LYS A 37 3.89 -11.21 13.21
N ARG A 38 4.25 -10.00 12.77
CA ARG A 38 4.19 -9.61 11.37
C ARG A 38 5.54 -9.20 10.82
N TRP A 39 5.87 -9.76 9.66
CA TRP A 39 6.96 -9.32 8.80
C TRP A 39 6.39 -8.61 7.57
N LEU A 40 7.01 -7.50 7.18
CA LEU A 40 6.72 -6.82 5.92
C LEU A 40 8.03 -6.53 5.19
N THR A 41 8.14 -7.07 3.98
CA THR A 41 9.24 -6.78 3.06
C THR A 41 8.69 -6.03 1.85
N GLN A 42 9.36 -4.95 1.45
CA GLN A 42 9.02 -4.20 0.25
C GLN A 42 10.27 -3.90 -0.56
N LEU A 43 10.17 -4.07 -1.88
CA LEU A 43 11.16 -3.64 -2.86
C LEU A 43 10.45 -2.78 -3.91
N ARG A 44 10.93 -1.56 -4.11
CA ARG A 44 10.36 -0.59 -5.05
C ARG A 44 11.43 -0.05 -5.98
N ALA A 45 11.08 0.05 -7.26
CA ALA A 45 11.83 0.75 -8.28
C ALA A 45 10.92 1.77 -8.96
N THR A 46 11.43 2.98 -9.15
CA THR A 46 10.73 4.04 -9.88
C THR A 46 11.71 4.95 -10.60
N GLY A 47 11.25 5.80 -11.50
CA GLY A 47 12.10 6.83 -12.08
C GLY A 47 11.35 8.06 -12.54
N ASP A 48 12.06 9.09 -12.98
CA ASP A 48 11.46 10.34 -13.46
C ASP A 48 11.81 10.56 -14.94
N TYR A 49 10.80 10.60 -15.81
CA TYR A 49 10.98 10.88 -17.23
C TYR A 49 10.18 12.10 -17.65
N MET A 50 10.86 13.18 -18.00
CA MET A 50 10.23 14.44 -18.39
C MET A 50 9.81 14.42 -19.85
N VAL A 51 8.53 14.66 -20.11
CA VAL A 51 7.93 14.81 -21.44
C VAL A 51 7.20 16.16 -21.46
N GLN A 52 7.78 17.14 -22.16
CA GLN A 52 7.35 18.53 -22.10
C GLN A 52 7.35 19.00 -20.63
N ASP A 53 6.20 19.45 -20.12
CA ASP A 53 6.06 19.89 -18.72
C ASP A 53 5.60 18.76 -17.80
N THR A 54 5.33 17.56 -18.31
CA THR A 54 4.83 16.42 -17.51
C THR A 54 5.98 15.48 -17.14
N THR A 55 6.09 15.16 -15.86
CA THR A 55 6.99 14.09 -15.38
C THR A 55 6.20 12.79 -15.32
N LEU A 56 6.66 11.79 -16.07
CA LEU A 56 6.16 10.42 -16.02
C LEU A 56 7.04 9.59 -15.09
N MET A 57 6.42 8.78 -14.25
CA MET A 57 7.09 8.01 -13.22
C MET A 57 6.71 6.53 -13.31
N PRO A 58 7.48 5.71 -14.07
CA PRO A 58 7.24 4.27 -14.09
C PRO A 58 7.42 3.69 -12.69
N LEU A 59 6.62 2.69 -12.35
CA LEU A 59 6.60 2.06 -11.04
C LEU A 59 6.66 0.54 -11.18
N LEU A 60 7.58 -0.08 -10.45
CA LEU A 60 7.57 -1.50 -10.15
C LEU A 60 7.71 -1.64 -8.63
N ASP A 61 6.74 -2.28 -8.00
CA ASP A 61 6.69 -2.46 -6.55
C ASP A 61 6.34 -3.90 -6.21
N PHE A 62 7.08 -4.47 -5.26
CA PHE A 62 6.87 -5.80 -4.72
C PHE A 62 6.71 -5.69 -3.21
N THR A 63 5.66 -6.31 -2.69
CA THR A 63 5.43 -6.42 -1.25
C THR A 63 5.15 -7.85 -0.86
N TYR A 64 5.75 -8.28 0.24
CA TYR A 64 5.44 -9.54 0.91
C TYR A 64 5.17 -9.27 2.38
N THR A 65 4.01 -9.69 2.86
CA THR A 65 3.62 -9.61 4.27
C THR A 65 3.34 -11.02 4.76
N GLU A 66 3.93 -11.39 5.90
CA GLU A 66 3.61 -12.63 6.61
C GLU A 66 3.13 -12.26 8.00
N ASP A 67 2.00 -12.80 8.40
CA ASP A 67 1.42 -12.65 9.73
C ASP A 67 1.23 -14.01 10.39
N GLN A 68 1.85 -14.18 11.55
CA GLN A 68 1.84 -15.43 12.30
C GLN A 68 1.09 -15.25 13.62
N GLN A 69 -0.13 -15.77 13.66
CA GLN A 69 -0.89 -15.97 14.90
C GLN A 69 -0.19 -17.04 15.74
N GLN A 70 0.05 -16.72 17.01
CA GLN A 70 0.61 -17.68 17.97
C GLN A 70 -0.48 -18.64 18.45
N THR A 71 -0.07 -19.81 18.94
CA THR A 71 -0.99 -20.74 19.60
C THR A 71 -1.55 -20.09 20.87
N TYR A 72 -2.86 -20.16 21.07
CA TYR A 72 -3.53 -19.69 22.30
C TYR A 72 -4.59 -20.69 22.76
N ILE A 73 -5.07 -20.51 24.00
CA ILE A 73 -6.20 -21.26 24.54
C ILE A 73 -7.40 -20.33 24.51
N ASP A 74 -8.46 -20.72 23.84
CA ASP A 74 -9.69 -19.93 23.81
C ASP A 74 -10.38 -19.92 25.19
N SER A 75 -11.32 -19.01 25.35
CA SER A 75 -12.15 -18.85 26.55
C SER A 75 -13.04 -20.07 26.87
N LEU A 76 -13.20 -21.01 25.93
CA LEU A 76 -13.90 -22.29 26.10
C LEU A 76 -12.95 -23.43 26.50
N GLY A 77 -11.65 -23.17 26.58
CA GLY A 77 -10.60 -24.12 26.95
C GLY A 77 -10.04 -24.95 25.79
N ASN A 78 -10.36 -24.62 24.54
CA ASN A 78 -9.81 -25.30 23.37
C ASN A 78 -8.45 -24.69 22.97
N THR A 79 -7.51 -25.54 22.58
CA THR A 79 -6.24 -25.08 21.99
C THR A 79 -6.46 -24.65 20.55
N ILE A 80 -6.22 -23.38 20.26
CA ILE A 80 -6.18 -22.84 18.91
C ILE A 80 -4.72 -22.88 18.43
N PRO A 81 -4.38 -23.74 17.45
CA PRO A 81 -3.01 -23.85 16.96
C PRO A 81 -2.57 -22.57 16.27
N ASN A 82 -1.26 -22.38 16.23
CA ASN A 82 -0.59 -21.41 15.38
C ASN A 82 -1.12 -21.45 13.93
N GLN A 83 -1.24 -20.27 13.33
CA GLN A 83 -1.67 -20.08 11.95
C GLN A 83 -0.82 -19.00 11.30
N THR A 84 -0.44 -19.22 10.05
CA THR A 84 0.27 -18.22 9.24
C THR A 84 -0.62 -17.80 8.08
N VAL A 85 -0.68 -16.49 7.83
CA VAL A 85 -1.32 -15.89 6.66
C VAL A 85 -0.27 -15.03 5.97
N ASP A 86 -0.11 -15.19 4.67
CA ASP A 86 0.76 -14.33 3.88
C ASP A 86 0.03 -13.66 2.73
N LEU A 87 0.58 -12.53 2.31
CA LEU A 87 0.11 -11.74 1.17
C LEU A 87 1.32 -11.27 0.36
N MET A 88 1.37 -11.74 -0.88
CA MET A 88 2.31 -11.29 -1.89
C MET A 88 1.60 -10.39 -2.89
N GLN A 89 2.22 -9.25 -3.23
CA GLN A 89 1.71 -8.37 -4.28
C GLN A 89 2.81 -7.86 -5.18
N TRP A 90 2.50 -7.78 -6.48
CA TRP A 90 3.29 -7.09 -7.49
C TRP A 90 2.45 -5.97 -8.09
N SER A 91 2.98 -4.76 -8.13
CA SER A 91 2.36 -3.60 -8.76
C SER A 91 3.26 -3.06 -9.85
N ILE A 92 2.71 -2.91 -11.05
CA ILE A 92 3.37 -2.31 -12.20
C ILE A 92 2.51 -1.17 -12.70
N GLY A 93 3.07 0.01 -12.87
CA GLY A 93 2.29 1.17 -13.23
C GLY A 93 3.09 2.34 -13.77
N MET A 94 2.36 3.42 -13.99
CA MET A 94 2.88 4.71 -14.38
C MET A 94 2.13 5.77 -13.59
N ASP A 95 2.87 6.53 -12.79
CA ASP A 95 2.38 7.77 -12.21
C ASP A 95 2.76 8.94 -13.12
N PHE A 96 2.08 10.07 -12.98
CA PHE A 96 2.43 11.31 -13.66
C PHE A 96 2.25 12.50 -12.73
N LYS A 97 2.97 13.57 -13.08
CA LYS A 97 2.88 14.87 -12.43
C LYS A 97 2.99 15.96 -13.48
N THR A 98 2.01 16.84 -13.54
CA THR A 98 1.96 17.91 -14.54
C THR A 98 1.59 19.24 -13.90
N PRO A 99 2.36 20.32 -14.12
CA PRO A 99 2.07 21.63 -13.57
C PRO A 99 0.81 22.21 -14.24
N ILE A 100 -0.13 22.69 -13.43
CA ILE A 100 -1.34 23.38 -13.92
C ILE A 100 -1.13 24.90 -13.96
N VAL A 101 -0.19 25.41 -13.15
CA VAL A 101 0.20 26.82 -13.11
C VAL A 101 1.65 26.93 -13.54
N GLU A 102 1.98 27.92 -14.38
CA GLU A 102 3.31 28.08 -15.00
C GLU A 102 4.48 28.10 -14.00
N ALA A 103 4.26 28.59 -12.77
CA ALA A 103 5.28 28.60 -11.73
C ALA A 103 5.47 27.24 -11.02
N GLY A 104 4.76 26.18 -11.42
CA GLY A 104 4.83 24.84 -10.82
C GLY A 104 4.27 24.73 -9.41
N SER A 105 3.68 25.80 -8.86
CA SER A 105 3.16 25.82 -7.49
C SER A 105 1.93 24.93 -7.29
N LEU A 106 1.23 24.56 -8.37
CA LEU A 106 0.09 23.66 -8.36
C LEU A 106 0.28 22.62 -9.45
N GLU A 107 0.22 21.36 -9.08
CA GLU A 107 0.49 20.22 -9.95
C GLU A 107 -0.68 19.23 -9.87
N LEU A 108 -1.12 18.74 -11.02
CA LEU A 108 -1.99 17.58 -11.12
C LEU A 108 -1.12 16.34 -11.04
N VAL A 109 -1.45 15.46 -10.10
CA VAL A 109 -0.81 14.16 -9.93
C VAL A 109 -1.82 13.07 -10.20
N GLY A 110 -1.36 11.93 -10.70
CA GLY A 110 -2.22 10.77 -10.89
C GLY A 110 -1.44 9.58 -11.36
N GLY A 111 -2.13 8.48 -11.61
CA GLY A 111 -1.48 7.27 -12.09
C GLY A 111 -2.41 6.10 -12.27
N LEU A 112 -1.90 5.08 -12.95
CA LEU A 112 -2.57 3.81 -13.19
C LEU A 112 -1.58 2.68 -12.92
N SER A 113 -2.03 1.64 -12.24
CA SER A 113 -1.27 0.42 -12.03
C SER A 113 -2.11 -0.84 -12.21
N GLY A 114 -1.45 -1.91 -12.63
CA GLY A 114 -1.94 -3.28 -12.51
C GLY A 114 -1.30 -3.94 -11.30
N ILE A 115 -2.13 -4.58 -10.47
CA ILE A 115 -1.73 -5.22 -9.24
C ILE A 115 -2.09 -6.69 -9.32
N TYR A 116 -1.08 -7.54 -9.25
CA TYR A 116 -1.23 -8.95 -8.96
C TYR A 116 -1.17 -9.17 -7.46
N SER A 117 -2.01 -10.04 -6.92
CA SER A 117 -1.97 -10.41 -5.51
C SER A 117 -2.28 -11.88 -5.34
N SER A 118 -1.51 -12.51 -4.47
CA SER A 118 -1.73 -13.88 -4.04
C SER A 118 -1.63 -13.91 -2.51
N SER A 119 -2.51 -14.68 -1.88
CA SER A 119 -2.48 -14.92 -0.45
C SER A 119 -2.61 -16.40 -0.20
N ASN A 120 -1.76 -16.89 0.69
CA ASN A 120 -2.00 -18.15 1.36
C ASN A 120 -2.50 -17.85 2.77
N GLY A 121 -3.57 -18.53 3.17
CA GLY A 121 -4.22 -18.29 4.44
C GLY A 121 -4.38 -19.56 5.25
N ALA A 122 -4.69 -19.35 6.53
CA ALA A 122 -5.09 -20.42 7.42
C ALA A 122 -6.47 -20.98 7.04
N THR A 123 -6.92 -22.05 7.70
CA THR A 123 -8.18 -22.74 7.37
C THR A 123 -9.42 -21.83 7.28
N ALA A 124 -9.41 -20.67 7.94
CA ALA A 124 -10.49 -19.67 7.94
C ALA A 124 -10.38 -18.60 6.84
N ALA A 125 -9.24 -18.48 6.16
CA ALA A 125 -9.00 -17.53 5.06
C ALA A 125 -8.51 -18.31 3.83
N PRO A 126 -9.40 -18.68 2.89
CA PRO A 126 -9.01 -19.49 1.75
C PRO A 126 -7.97 -18.77 0.88
N GLU A 127 -7.07 -19.57 0.30
CA GLU A 127 -6.09 -19.08 -0.67
C GLU A 127 -6.80 -18.35 -1.81
N PHE A 128 -6.20 -17.25 -2.27
CA PHE A 128 -6.68 -16.56 -3.47
C PHE A 128 -5.53 -16.01 -4.30
N GLU A 129 -5.82 -15.80 -5.58
CA GLU A 129 -4.94 -15.20 -6.55
C GLU A 129 -5.77 -14.34 -7.49
N ASN A 130 -5.38 -13.07 -7.69
CA ASN A 130 -6.17 -12.15 -8.51
C ASN A 130 -5.34 -11.01 -9.10
N TRP A 131 -5.83 -10.49 -10.23
CA TRP A 131 -5.36 -9.25 -10.84
C TRP A 131 -6.42 -8.16 -10.67
N ARG A 132 -5.96 -6.93 -10.44
CA ARG A 132 -6.83 -5.75 -10.41
C ARG A 132 -6.09 -4.52 -10.91
N GLY A 133 -6.82 -3.59 -11.50
CA GLY A 133 -6.32 -2.27 -11.82
C GLY A 133 -6.63 -1.27 -10.70
N ARG A 134 -5.72 -0.32 -10.51
CA ARG A 134 -5.87 0.80 -9.58
C ARG A 134 -5.54 2.11 -10.28
N THR A 135 -6.34 3.13 -10.04
CA THR A 135 -6.10 4.50 -10.52
C THR A 135 -6.20 5.49 -9.36
N HIS A 136 -5.47 6.59 -9.47
CA HIS A 136 -5.55 7.71 -8.54
C HIS A 136 -5.39 9.04 -9.26
N LEU A 137 -5.93 10.10 -8.66
CA LEU A 137 -5.83 11.47 -9.15
C LEU A 137 -5.80 12.42 -7.95
N GLY A 138 -5.01 13.48 -8.05
CA GLY A 138 -4.85 14.46 -6.98
C GLY A 138 -4.27 15.78 -7.44
N LEU A 139 -4.24 16.72 -6.50
CA LEU A 139 -3.67 18.05 -6.64
C LEU A 139 -2.66 18.27 -5.53
N ASP A 140 -1.45 18.65 -5.93
CA ASP A 140 -0.36 19.03 -5.03
C ASP A 140 -0.09 20.53 -5.19
N TYR A 141 -0.20 21.27 -4.09
CA TYR A 141 0.16 22.67 -4.01
C TYR A 141 1.35 22.88 -3.08
N ALA A 142 2.34 23.61 -3.55
CA ALA A 142 3.53 23.99 -2.80
C ALA A 142 3.70 25.51 -2.79
N GLY A 143 3.27 26.14 -1.69
CA GLY A 143 3.53 27.54 -1.37
C GLY A 143 4.74 27.71 -0.44
N THR A 144 5.09 28.96 -0.13
CA THR A 144 6.28 29.30 0.67
C THR A 144 6.24 28.74 2.10
N HIS A 145 5.07 28.76 2.74
CA HIS A 145 4.90 28.33 4.15
C HIS A 145 3.89 27.19 4.30
N THR A 146 3.31 26.75 3.18
CA THR A 146 2.18 25.81 3.21
C THR A 146 2.29 24.86 2.04
N THR A 147 2.20 23.57 2.32
CA THR A 147 1.95 22.54 1.32
C THR A 147 0.58 21.94 1.54
N PHE A 148 -0.16 21.74 0.45
CA PHE A 148 -1.48 21.17 0.46
C PHE A 148 -1.51 20.03 -0.56
N ARG A 149 -2.04 18.87 -0.17
CA ARG A 149 -2.26 17.74 -1.08
C ARG A 149 -3.67 17.22 -0.90
N LEU A 150 -4.36 17.03 -2.01
CA LEU A 150 -5.68 16.43 -2.09
C LEU A 150 -5.61 15.28 -3.08
N GLY A 151 -6.13 14.11 -2.72
CA GLY A 151 -6.10 12.95 -3.60
C GLY A 151 -7.30 12.05 -3.45
N THR A 152 -7.62 11.32 -4.51
CA THR A 152 -8.61 10.24 -4.53
C THR A 152 -8.02 9.02 -5.22
N PHE A 153 -8.54 7.84 -4.89
CA PHE A 153 -8.18 6.61 -5.61
C PHE A 153 -9.38 5.68 -5.77
N TYR A 154 -9.25 4.78 -6.74
CA TYR A 154 -10.10 3.62 -6.94
C TYR A 154 -9.23 2.40 -7.26
N ASP A 155 -9.42 1.30 -6.55
CA ASP A 155 -8.75 0.01 -6.69
C ASP A 155 -9.81 -1.09 -6.84
N GLY A 156 -9.60 -2.02 -7.76
CA GLY A 156 -10.59 -3.05 -8.10
C GLY A 156 -11.04 -3.06 -9.56
N LEU A 157 -10.40 -2.30 -10.45
CA LEU A 157 -10.75 -2.31 -11.86
C LEU A 157 -10.55 -3.72 -12.43
N GLY A 158 -11.61 -4.34 -12.93
CA GLY A 158 -11.57 -5.67 -13.53
C GLY A 158 -11.56 -6.83 -12.53
N SER A 159 -11.92 -6.60 -11.26
CA SER A 159 -12.09 -7.65 -10.26
C SER A 159 -13.37 -7.50 -9.45
N ASP A 160 -13.70 -8.51 -8.64
CA ASP A 160 -14.84 -8.48 -7.70
C ASP A 160 -14.53 -7.71 -6.40
N TYR A 161 -13.27 -7.27 -6.23
CA TYR A 161 -12.84 -6.43 -5.12
C TYR A 161 -13.05 -4.97 -5.48
N GLU A 162 -13.51 -4.15 -4.53
CA GLU A 162 -13.64 -2.71 -4.72
C GLU A 162 -13.15 -1.96 -3.48
N SER A 163 -12.33 -0.93 -3.70
CA SER A 163 -11.88 -0.01 -2.66
C SER A 163 -11.63 1.37 -3.25
N TYR A 164 -12.11 2.40 -2.56
CA TYR A 164 -11.92 3.79 -2.95
C TYR A 164 -11.74 4.64 -1.70
N GLY A 165 -11.16 5.82 -1.89
CA GLY A 165 -10.95 6.74 -0.79
C GLY A 165 -10.45 8.10 -1.25
N ALA A 166 -10.45 9.03 -0.30
CA ALA A 166 -9.91 10.37 -0.48
C ALA A 166 -8.99 10.71 0.68
N ASN A 167 -7.99 11.55 0.44
CA ASN A 167 -7.08 12.05 1.45
C ASN A 167 -6.87 13.56 1.32
N LEU A 168 -6.54 14.17 2.45
CA LEU A 168 -6.18 15.57 2.55
C LEU A 168 -4.98 15.72 3.49
N THR A 169 -3.94 16.37 3.01
CA THR A 169 -2.73 16.67 3.80
C THR A 169 -2.46 18.16 3.75
N LEU A 170 -2.23 18.75 4.92
CA LEU A 170 -1.83 20.15 5.08
C LEU A 170 -0.59 20.19 5.96
N ASP A 171 0.53 20.69 5.42
CA ASP A 171 1.73 20.96 6.21
C ASP A 171 1.98 22.46 6.25
N ILE A 172 2.19 22.99 7.46
CA ILE A 172 2.49 24.40 7.72
C ILE A 172 3.88 24.48 8.34
N ARG A 173 4.74 25.34 7.78
CA ARG A 173 6.08 25.62 8.31
C ARG A 173 6.10 27.00 8.95
N PHE A 174 6.70 27.09 10.13
CA PHE A 174 6.86 28.31 10.93
C PHE A 174 8.31 28.79 10.90
#